data_AF-A0A1F9VN03-F1
#
_entry.id   AF-A0A1F9VN03-F1
#
_cell.length_a   1.000
_cell.length_b   1.000
_cell.length_c   1.000
_cell.angle_alpha   90.00
_cell.angle_beta   90.00
_cell.angle_gamma   90.00
#
_symmetry.space_group_name_H-M   'P 1'
#
loop_
_entity.id
_entity.type
_entity.pdbx_description
1 polymer ?
#
loop_
_entity_poly.entity_id
_entity_poly.type
_entity_poly.pdbx_seq_one_letter_code
_entity_poly.pdbx_strand_id
1 'polypeptide(L)'
;MTEKITYVNGETFDSEVLKSALAVVDFYSTECPPCEALAAKFEPLSELYGGDIKFVKVFRQENRALAESLSVKSSPTVLFFVNGRETGTRLTGGVKRSELIQNLDAMLNPKRAAEIKSKIIPIETKTDVLILGAGPAGLTAAIYTAQAKLNTIIIDRALSGGQVATTHQVSNFPGFTQPVAGYELMHRMNEQAKIAGAQTRYAVDLTRVDLKTKTVTIDGFETITAKKIIIATGSSPRELGVKGEKEFKGRGISYCATCDAKYFQDKDVVVIGGGNSAVEESLFISKFARKITIVHQFDKLQANKTAQSKAFADPKISFMFSHEPREFMRVGDTVGKVLVEDLKTHKTAVIACDGVFIFAGMKPNLEDLSEGLELDNWGYIKTGEDMLTNLPDVYAAGDVASKTCRQITTAVSDGTIAAVTISKALE
;
A
#
# COMPACT_ATOMS: atom_id res chain seq x y z
N MET A 1 -17.14 2.63 24.61
CA MET A 1 -18.23 2.48 23.62
C MET A 1 -18.99 3.79 23.62
N THR A 2 -19.09 4.43 22.46
CA THR A 2 -19.83 5.69 22.31
C THR A 2 -21.33 5.41 22.40
N GLU A 3 -22.10 6.28 23.06
CA GLU A 3 -23.58 6.14 23.14
C GLU A 3 -24.25 6.32 21.76
N LYS A 4 -23.51 6.82 20.77
CA LYS A 4 -23.99 7.15 19.42
C LYS A 4 -23.91 6.01 18.40
N ILE A 5 -23.26 4.89 18.74
CA ILE A 5 -23.19 3.72 17.85
C ILE A 5 -24.20 2.66 18.30
N THR A 6 -25.07 2.26 17.38
CA THR A 6 -26.01 1.16 17.59
C THR A 6 -25.45 -0.14 17.02
N TYR A 7 -25.41 -1.20 17.81
CA TYR A 7 -25.07 -2.55 17.33
C TYR A 7 -26.33 -3.27 16.90
N VAL A 8 -26.34 -3.78 15.68
CA VAL A 8 -27.54 -4.29 15.01
C VAL A 8 -27.26 -5.68 14.45
N ASN A 9 -28.31 -6.51 14.46
CA ASN A 9 -28.32 -7.85 13.86
C ASN A 9 -29.36 -7.93 12.73
N GLY A 10 -29.45 -9.09 12.07
CA GLY A 10 -30.39 -9.32 10.98
C GLY A 10 -31.86 -9.02 11.32
N GLU A 11 -32.29 -9.29 12.56
CA GLU A 11 -33.67 -9.08 13.00
C GLU A 11 -34.03 -7.60 13.20
N THR A 12 -33.05 -6.80 13.60
CA THR A 12 -33.21 -5.37 13.91
C THR A 12 -32.77 -4.45 12.77
N PHE A 13 -32.14 -4.98 11.72
CA PHE A 13 -31.62 -4.18 10.61
C PHE A 13 -32.67 -3.30 9.94
N ASP A 14 -33.85 -3.87 9.68
CA ASP A 14 -34.92 -3.13 9.00
C ASP A 14 -35.42 -1.94 9.82
N SER A 15 -35.65 -2.13 11.13
CA SER A 15 -36.11 -1.05 12.01
C SER A 15 -35.04 -0.01 12.25
N GLU A 16 -33.79 -0.44 12.40
CA GLU A 16 -32.70 0.43 12.79
C GLU A 16 -32.08 1.18 11.61
N VAL A 17 -32.03 0.57 10.41
CA VAL A 17 -31.38 1.11 9.21
C VAL A 17 -32.39 1.49 8.14
N LEU A 18 -33.23 0.56 7.68
CA LEU A 18 -34.10 0.80 6.52
C LEU A 18 -35.24 1.77 6.80
N LYS A 19 -35.74 1.80 8.04
CA LYS A 19 -36.74 2.78 8.50
C LYS A 19 -36.12 4.09 9.00
N SER A 20 -34.79 4.18 9.09
CA SER A 20 -34.11 5.44 9.42
C SER A 20 -34.12 6.39 8.22
N ALA A 21 -34.24 7.69 8.50
CA ALA A 21 -34.09 8.71 7.46
C ALA A 21 -32.68 8.68 6.87
N LEU A 22 -31.65 8.62 7.73
CA LEU A 22 -30.24 8.57 7.35
C LEU A 22 -29.51 7.55 8.23
N ALA A 23 -28.75 6.65 7.63
CA ALA A 23 -27.93 5.69 8.36
C ALA A 23 -26.62 5.37 7.64
N VAL A 24 -25.56 5.15 8.41
CA VAL A 24 -24.28 4.61 7.95
C VAL A 24 -24.00 3.30 8.70
N VAL A 25 -23.62 2.26 7.96
CA VAL A 25 -23.48 0.90 8.49
C VAL A 25 -22.05 0.39 8.26
N ASP A 26 -21.34 0.06 9.33
CA ASP A 26 -20.04 -0.63 9.31
C ASP A 26 -20.23 -2.13 9.56
N PHE A 27 -19.98 -2.94 8.52
CA PHE A 27 -19.88 -4.40 8.63
C PHE A 27 -18.47 -4.81 9.07
N TYR A 28 -18.29 -5.01 10.37
CA TYR A 28 -16.97 -5.25 10.98
C TYR A 28 -16.73 -6.72 11.34
N SER A 29 -15.49 -6.99 11.75
CA SER A 29 -15.01 -8.26 12.30
C SER A 29 -14.05 -7.98 13.46
N THR A 30 -13.92 -8.91 14.41
CA THR A 30 -13.11 -8.74 15.62
C THR A 30 -11.60 -8.93 15.38
N GLU A 31 -11.23 -9.88 14.51
CA GLU A 31 -9.84 -10.13 14.13
C GLU A 31 -9.54 -9.51 12.77
N CYS A 32 -9.59 -8.18 12.72
CA CYS A 32 -9.54 -7.44 11.47
C CYS A 32 -8.78 -6.12 11.68
N PRO A 33 -7.47 -6.09 11.41
CA PRO A 33 -6.68 -4.85 11.49
C PRO A 33 -7.27 -3.68 10.68
N PRO A 34 -7.83 -3.90 9.47
CA PRO A 34 -8.53 -2.83 8.76
C PRO A 34 -9.76 -2.30 9.50
N CYS A 35 -10.47 -3.16 10.23
CA CYS A 35 -11.63 -2.79 11.03
C CYS A 35 -11.23 -1.97 12.26
N GLU A 36 -10.09 -2.28 12.90
CA GLU A 36 -9.51 -1.46 13.96
C GLU A 36 -9.18 -0.04 13.45
N ALA A 37 -8.54 0.04 12.27
CA ALA A 37 -8.20 1.31 11.64
C ALA A 37 -9.45 2.15 11.28
N LEU A 38 -10.54 1.49 10.84
CA LEU A 38 -11.82 2.16 10.63
C LEU A 38 -12.46 2.61 11.95
N ALA A 39 -12.45 1.78 12.99
CA ALA A 39 -13.08 2.08 14.27
C ALA A 39 -12.55 3.40 14.88
N ALA A 40 -11.24 3.62 14.81
CA ALA A 40 -10.58 4.86 15.26
C ALA A 40 -11.10 6.14 14.57
N LYS A 41 -11.78 6.02 13.42
CA LYS A 41 -12.36 7.14 12.66
C LYS A 41 -13.88 7.17 12.80
N PHE A 42 -14.50 6.00 12.75
CA PHE A 42 -15.95 5.83 12.81
C PHE A 42 -16.52 6.32 14.14
N GLU A 43 -15.84 6.03 15.26
CA GLU A 43 -16.26 6.48 16.59
C GLU A 43 -16.28 8.01 16.73
N PRO A 44 -15.19 8.75 16.46
CA PRO A 44 -15.24 10.22 16.49
C PRO A 44 -16.24 10.83 15.49
N LEU A 45 -16.43 10.22 14.32
CA LEU A 45 -17.43 10.68 13.35
C LEU A 45 -18.85 10.43 13.84
N SER A 46 -19.10 9.36 14.60
CA SER A 46 -20.41 9.11 15.22
C SER A 46 -20.78 10.17 16.25
N GLU A 47 -19.80 10.71 16.99
CA GLU A 47 -20.04 11.83 17.92
C GLU A 47 -20.33 13.13 17.15
N LEU A 48 -19.68 13.32 16.01
CA LEU A 48 -19.80 14.54 15.20
C LEU A 48 -21.10 14.59 14.36
N TYR A 49 -21.46 13.47 13.72
CA TYR A 49 -22.61 13.36 12.80
C TYR A 49 -23.82 12.65 13.43
N GLY A 50 -23.68 12.02 14.59
CA GLY A 50 -24.71 11.16 15.22
C GLY A 50 -26.01 11.86 15.63
N GLY A 51 -26.03 13.19 15.61
CA GLY A 51 -27.27 13.97 15.78
C GLY A 51 -28.16 13.99 14.53
N ASP A 52 -27.59 13.71 13.36
CA ASP A 52 -28.25 13.81 12.06
C ASP A 52 -28.27 12.48 11.30
N ILE A 53 -27.22 11.65 11.46
CA ILE A 53 -27.06 10.37 10.78
C ILE A 53 -26.91 9.29 11.83
N LYS A 54 -27.65 8.18 11.68
CA LYS A 54 -27.52 7.05 12.59
C LYS A 54 -26.28 6.21 12.26
N PHE A 55 -25.41 5.97 13.24
CA PHE A 55 -24.23 5.13 13.08
C PHE A 55 -24.52 3.72 13.59
N VAL A 56 -24.33 2.74 12.71
CA VAL A 56 -24.67 1.34 12.97
C VAL A 56 -23.46 0.44 12.74
N LYS A 57 -23.27 -0.53 13.63
CA LYS A 57 -22.28 -1.60 13.46
C LYS A 57 -22.99 -2.95 13.39
N VAL A 58 -22.59 -3.75 12.40
CA VAL A 58 -23.08 -5.12 12.22
C VAL A 58 -21.89 -6.07 12.26
N PHE A 59 -21.91 -7.02 13.19
CA PHE A 59 -20.88 -8.06 13.24
C PHE A 59 -21.12 -9.06 12.11
N ARG A 60 -20.26 -9.05 11.09
CA ARG A 60 -20.51 -9.76 9.83
C ARG A 60 -20.62 -11.27 10.00
N GLN A 61 -19.81 -11.85 10.89
CA GLN A 61 -19.70 -13.30 11.10
C GLN A 61 -21.00 -13.93 11.60
N GLU A 62 -21.74 -13.22 12.45
CA GLU A 62 -23.03 -13.65 13.00
C GLU A 62 -24.21 -13.26 12.11
N ASN A 63 -24.00 -12.33 11.17
CA ASN A 63 -25.05 -11.77 10.31
C ASN A 63 -24.80 -12.07 8.83
N ARG A 64 -24.38 -13.32 8.51
CA ARG A 64 -23.98 -13.72 7.15
C ARG A 64 -25.09 -13.56 6.12
N ALA A 65 -26.31 -13.99 6.44
CA ALA A 65 -27.45 -13.88 5.52
C ALA A 65 -27.75 -12.42 5.14
N LEU A 66 -27.68 -11.51 6.13
CA LEU A 66 -27.82 -10.07 5.91
C LEU A 66 -26.66 -9.51 5.08
N ALA A 67 -25.42 -9.89 5.40
CA ALA A 67 -24.26 -9.46 4.63
C ALA A 67 -24.37 -9.92 3.16
N GLU A 68 -24.80 -11.16 2.92
CA GLU A 68 -25.01 -11.72 1.58
C GLU A 68 -26.14 -11.01 0.83
N SER A 69 -27.27 -10.73 1.48
CA SER A 69 -28.39 -10.01 0.84
C SER A 69 -28.01 -8.60 0.39
N LEU A 70 -27.04 -7.98 1.08
CA LEU A 70 -26.49 -6.66 0.72
C LEU A 70 -25.21 -6.75 -0.14
N SER A 71 -24.81 -7.95 -0.54
CA SER A 71 -23.58 -8.21 -1.31
C SER A 71 -22.29 -7.73 -0.62
N VAL A 72 -22.22 -7.82 0.71
CA VAL A 72 -21.05 -7.49 1.54
C VAL A 72 -20.11 -8.70 1.64
N LYS A 73 -18.99 -8.64 0.92
CA LYS A 73 -18.04 -9.76 0.76
C LYS A 73 -16.84 -9.73 1.71
N SER A 74 -16.54 -8.59 2.32
CA SER A 74 -15.36 -8.39 3.16
C SER A 74 -15.64 -7.46 4.32
N SER A 75 -14.75 -7.45 5.32
CA SER A 75 -14.77 -6.50 6.42
C SER A 75 -13.48 -5.67 6.47
N PRO A 76 -13.55 -4.39 6.86
CA PRO A 76 -14.77 -3.63 7.00
C PRO A 76 -15.41 -3.34 5.63
N THR A 77 -16.74 -3.23 5.61
CA THR A 77 -17.49 -2.64 4.50
C THR A 77 -18.44 -1.60 5.06
N VAL A 78 -18.36 -0.37 4.56
CA VAL A 78 -19.24 0.72 4.97
C VAL A 78 -20.26 1.00 3.88
N LEU A 79 -21.54 1.01 4.27
CA LEU A 79 -22.69 1.31 3.42
C LEU A 79 -23.42 2.55 3.95
N PHE A 80 -24.02 3.33 3.05
CA PHE A 80 -24.74 4.58 3.38
C PHE A 80 -26.18 4.48 2.89
N PHE A 81 -27.15 4.80 3.75
CA PHE A 81 -28.58 4.67 3.47
C PHE A 81 -29.31 6.01 3.65
N VAL A 82 -30.12 6.36 2.65
CA VAL A 82 -31.04 7.50 2.69
C VAL A 82 -32.46 7.00 2.44
N ASN A 83 -33.34 7.16 3.43
CA ASN A 83 -34.73 6.66 3.42
C ASN A 83 -34.82 5.18 3.01
N GLY A 84 -33.97 4.35 3.63
CA GLY A 84 -33.89 2.91 3.38
C GLY A 84 -33.29 2.47 2.05
N ARG A 85 -32.81 3.40 1.21
CA ARG A 85 -32.11 3.07 -0.03
C ARG A 85 -30.61 3.26 0.14
N GLU A 86 -29.83 2.29 -0.30
CA GLU A 86 -28.38 2.43 -0.35
C GLU A 86 -27.98 3.53 -1.34
N THR A 87 -27.05 4.39 -0.95
CA THR A 87 -26.54 5.53 -1.70
C THR A 87 -25.03 5.65 -1.52
N GLY A 88 -24.39 6.55 -2.28
CA GLY A 88 -22.96 6.82 -2.14
C GLY A 88 -22.08 5.68 -2.66
N THR A 89 -20.80 5.76 -2.30
CA THR A 89 -19.79 4.78 -2.69
C THR A 89 -19.59 3.78 -1.55
N ARG A 90 -19.67 2.48 -1.84
CA ARG A 90 -19.28 1.43 -0.87
C ARG A 90 -17.79 1.54 -0.56
N LEU A 91 -17.44 1.64 0.72
CA LEU A 91 -16.05 1.73 1.16
C LEU A 91 -15.61 0.39 1.78
N THR A 92 -14.44 -0.11 1.41
CA THR A 92 -13.94 -1.42 1.88
C THR A 92 -12.45 -1.39 2.19
N GLY A 93 -12.01 -2.17 3.18
CA GLY A 93 -10.58 -2.31 3.49
C GLY A 93 -10.02 -1.10 4.24
N GLY A 94 -9.01 -0.45 3.68
CA GLY A 94 -8.33 0.72 4.27
C GLY A 94 -9.10 2.02 4.10
N VAL A 95 -10.26 2.12 4.74
CA VAL A 95 -11.18 3.26 4.60
C VAL A 95 -10.59 4.53 5.22
N LYS A 96 -10.52 5.62 4.44
CA LYS A 96 -10.04 6.93 4.92
C LYS A 96 -11.13 7.76 5.57
N ARG A 97 -10.72 8.67 6.46
CA ARG A 97 -11.64 9.61 7.11
C ARG A 97 -12.29 10.56 6.12
N SER A 98 -11.51 11.04 5.14
CA SER A 98 -11.98 11.92 4.06
C SER A 98 -13.08 11.26 3.21
N GLU A 99 -12.92 9.98 2.85
CA GLU A 99 -13.93 9.20 2.10
C GLU A 99 -15.22 9.02 2.90
N LEU A 100 -15.12 8.77 4.21
CA LEU A 100 -16.28 8.73 5.10
C LEU A 100 -16.99 10.08 5.14
N ILE A 101 -16.25 11.17 5.40
CA ILE A 101 -16.81 12.53 5.45
C ILE A 101 -17.47 12.89 4.13
N GLN A 102 -16.87 12.56 2.98
CA GLN A 102 -17.44 12.85 1.67
C GLN A 102 -18.81 12.19 1.49
N ASN A 103 -18.96 10.92 1.88
CA ASN A 103 -20.23 10.21 1.78
C ASN A 103 -21.25 10.71 2.82
N LEU A 104 -20.83 10.97 4.07
CA LEU A 104 -21.69 11.51 5.11
C LEU A 104 -22.21 12.91 4.74
N ASP A 105 -21.36 13.78 4.20
CA ASP A 105 -21.75 15.11 3.73
C ASP A 105 -22.76 15.02 2.58
N ALA A 106 -22.59 14.06 1.66
CA ALA A 106 -23.51 13.84 0.53
C ALA A 106 -24.91 13.36 0.96
N MET A 107 -25.04 12.80 2.17
CA MET A 107 -26.32 12.42 2.76
C MET A 107 -27.09 13.62 3.35
N LEU A 108 -26.40 14.75 3.57
CA LEU A 108 -26.94 15.93 4.22
C LEU A 108 -27.10 17.08 3.23
N ASN A 109 -27.90 18.08 3.61
CA ASN A 109 -27.87 19.35 2.88
C ASN A 109 -26.52 20.06 3.11
N PRO A 110 -25.99 20.83 2.12
CA PRO A 110 -24.65 21.41 2.20
C PRO A 110 -24.44 22.35 3.39
N LYS A 111 -25.47 23.11 3.79
CA LYS A 111 -25.38 24.02 4.93
C LYS A 111 -25.17 23.25 6.23
N ARG A 112 -25.92 22.17 6.43
CA ARG A 112 -25.81 21.32 7.61
C ARG A 112 -24.46 20.61 7.68
N ALA A 113 -23.98 20.08 6.55
CA ALA A 113 -22.65 19.48 6.47
C ALA A 113 -21.54 20.48 6.86
N ALA A 114 -21.63 21.73 6.40
CA ALA A 114 -20.68 22.77 6.77
C ALA A 114 -20.73 23.12 8.27
N GLU A 115 -21.92 23.23 8.86
CA GLU A 115 -22.12 23.47 10.31
C GLU A 115 -21.55 22.34 11.18
N ILE A 116 -21.67 21.09 10.73
CA ILE A 116 -21.09 19.94 11.43
C ILE A 116 -19.56 20.04 11.36
N LYS A 117 -18.99 20.23 10.16
CA LYS A 117 -17.53 20.31 9.99
C LYS A 117 -16.89 21.49 10.70
N SER A 118 -17.60 22.61 10.89
CA SER A 118 -17.07 23.74 11.68
C SER A 118 -16.87 23.41 13.16
N LYS A 119 -17.39 22.28 13.65
CA LYS A 119 -17.19 21.79 15.02
C LYS A 119 -15.98 20.86 15.16
N ILE A 120 -15.27 20.56 14.07
CA ILE A 120 -14.03 19.76 14.15
C ILE A 120 -13.00 20.56 14.93
N ILE A 121 -12.58 20.02 16.07
CA ILE A 121 -11.58 20.62 16.94
C ILE A 121 -10.20 20.10 16.50
N PRO A 122 -9.26 20.98 16.12
CA PRO A 122 -7.89 20.58 15.84
C PRO A 122 -7.23 19.95 17.06
N ILE A 123 -6.41 18.92 16.83
CA ILE A 123 -5.65 18.19 17.85
C ILE A 123 -4.16 18.43 17.60
N GLU A 124 -3.43 18.70 18.68
CA GLU A 124 -1.98 18.79 18.67
C GLU A 124 -1.38 17.59 19.42
N THR A 125 -0.58 16.79 18.72
CA THR A 125 0.06 15.57 19.24
C THR A 125 1.57 15.75 19.20
N LYS A 126 2.27 15.39 20.28
CA LYS A 126 3.74 15.38 20.33
C LYS A 126 4.28 13.97 20.43
N THR A 127 5.37 13.71 19.73
CA THR A 127 6.05 12.41 19.73
C THR A 127 7.57 12.57 19.72
N ASP A 128 8.32 11.59 20.21
CA ASP A 128 9.78 11.58 20.07
C ASP A 128 10.15 11.23 18.64
N VAL A 129 9.54 10.18 18.11
CA VAL A 129 9.78 9.68 16.75
C VAL A 129 8.47 9.59 15.99
N LEU A 130 8.46 10.18 14.79
CA LEU A 130 7.40 10.03 13.82
C LEU A 130 7.90 9.26 12.60
N ILE A 131 7.22 8.17 12.26
CA ILE A 131 7.58 7.28 11.15
C ILE A 131 6.52 7.41 10.07
N LEU A 132 6.93 7.80 8.87
CA LEU A 132 6.06 7.94 7.69
C LEU A 132 6.22 6.71 6.80
N GLY A 133 5.26 5.79 6.90
CA GLY A 133 5.23 4.52 6.18
C GLY A 133 5.31 3.32 7.12
N ALA A 134 4.42 2.35 6.92
CA ALA A 134 4.26 1.14 7.71
C ALA A 134 4.60 -0.12 6.91
N GLY A 135 5.57 -0.02 6.01
CA GLY A 135 6.23 -1.17 5.39
C GLY A 135 7.28 -1.82 6.33
N PRO A 136 8.07 -2.79 5.84
CA PRO A 136 9.08 -3.48 6.65
C PRO A 136 10.06 -2.53 7.36
N ALA A 137 10.55 -1.49 6.68
CA ALA A 137 11.46 -0.51 7.27
C ALA A 137 10.82 0.26 8.42
N GLY A 138 9.63 0.83 8.20
CA GLY A 138 8.95 1.64 9.20
C GLY A 138 8.47 0.84 10.40
N LEU A 139 7.93 -0.37 10.19
CA LEU A 139 7.53 -1.25 11.29
C LEU A 139 8.74 -1.71 12.10
N THR A 140 9.86 -2.04 11.45
CA THR A 140 11.09 -2.39 12.17
C THR A 140 11.59 -1.20 12.99
N ALA A 141 11.64 -0.01 12.40
CA ALA A 141 12.07 1.18 13.12
C ALA A 141 11.18 1.43 14.35
N ALA A 142 9.86 1.25 14.21
CA ALA A 142 8.93 1.43 15.29
C ALA A 142 9.09 0.41 16.42
N ILE A 143 9.38 -0.86 16.11
CA ILE A 143 9.70 -1.87 17.12
C ILE A 143 10.89 -1.40 17.96
N TYR A 144 11.98 -0.98 17.30
CA TYR A 144 13.20 -0.58 17.99
C TYR A 144 13.01 0.71 18.81
N THR A 145 12.40 1.75 18.25
CA THR A 145 12.21 3.01 18.99
C THR A 145 11.23 2.86 20.16
N ALA A 146 10.16 2.08 19.99
CA ALA A 146 9.22 1.81 21.08
C ALA A 146 9.83 0.93 22.18
N GLN A 147 10.66 -0.06 21.83
CA GLN A 147 11.42 -0.85 22.81
C GLN A 147 12.41 0.01 23.60
N ALA A 148 13.01 1.02 22.96
CA ALA A 148 13.82 2.05 23.61
C ALA A 148 13.01 3.06 24.44
N LYS A 149 11.70 2.82 24.64
CA LYS A 149 10.78 3.66 25.42
C LYS A 149 10.59 5.08 24.88
N LEU A 150 10.90 5.30 23.60
CA LEU A 150 10.57 6.54 22.91
C LEU A 150 9.09 6.55 22.53
N ASN A 151 8.42 7.68 22.76
CA ASN A 151 7.08 7.86 22.24
C ASN A 151 7.15 7.84 20.70
N THR A 152 6.54 6.83 20.10
CA THR A 152 6.67 6.52 18.67
C THR A 152 5.30 6.47 18.03
N ILE A 153 5.12 7.24 16.95
CA ILE A 153 3.92 7.21 16.11
C ILE A 153 4.31 6.76 14.70
N ILE A 154 3.59 5.77 14.16
CA ILE A 154 3.68 5.35 12.76
C ILE A 154 2.45 5.84 12.01
N ILE A 155 2.65 6.49 10.88
CA ILE A 155 1.60 6.95 9.99
C ILE A 155 1.73 6.26 8.64
N ASP A 156 0.62 5.76 8.09
CA ASP A 156 0.56 5.30 6.71
C ASP A 156 -0.71 5.80 6.00
N ARG A 157 -0.55 6.17 4.72
CA ARG A 157 -1.67 6.58 3.84
C ARG A 157 -2.59 5.40 3.51
N ALA A 158 -2.09 4.18 3.65
CA ALA A 158 -2.80 2.92 3.50
C ALA A 158 -2.79 2.15 4.84
N LEU A 159 -3.12 0.86 4.79
CA LEU A 159 -2.94 -0.05 5.91
C LEU A 159 -1.47 -0.47 6.06
N SER A 160 -1.11 -1.02 7.22
CA SER A 160 0.22 -1.58 7.45
C SER A 160 0.59 -2.65 6.43
N GLY A 161 1.87 -2.67 6.06
CA GLY A 161 2.50 -3.77 5.33
C GLY A 161 3.20 -3.38 4.03
N GLY A 162 2.93 -2.19 3.51
CA GLY A 162 3.54 -1.70 2.27
C GLY A 162 3.38 -2.69 1.10
N GLN A 163 4.39 -2.80 0.24
CA GLN A 163 4.33 -3.71 -0.92
C GLN A 163 4.20 -5.18 -0.51
N VAL A 164 4.83 -5.59 0.59
CA VAL A 164 4.91 -6.99 1.03
C VAL A 164 3.53 -7.54 1.36
N ALA A 165 2.61 -6.72 1.87
CA ALA A 165 1.23 -7.16 2.15
C ALA A 165 0.48 -7.68 0.91
N THR A 166 0.89 -7.25 -0.29
CA THR A 166 0.31 -7.72 -1.56
C THR A 166 1.05 -8.91 -2.18
N THR A 167 2.16 -9.33 -1.57
CA THR A 167 2.94 -10.48 -2.02
C THR A 167 2.25 -11.77 -1.61
N HIS A 168 2.00 -12.67 -2.56
CA HIS A 168 1.35 -13.95 -2.30
C HIS A 168 2.16 -14.81 -1.33
N GLN A 169 3.46 -15.00 -1.59
CA GLN A 169 4.36 -15.78 -0.74
C GLN A 169 5.77 -15.19 -0.69
N VAL A 170 6.32 -15.07 0.51
CA VAL A 170 7.69 -14.65 0.82
C VAL A 170 8.48 -15.88 1.27
N SER A 171 9.60 -16.16 0.61
CA SER A 171 10.46 -17.31 0.95
C SER A 171 11.92 -16.95 1.22
N ASN A 172 12.25 -15.67 1.17
CA ASN A 172 13.60 -15.14 1.29
C ASN A 172 13.73 -14.26 2.55
N PHE A 173 12.78 -14.35 3.48
CA PHE A 173 12.87 -13.70 4.79
C PHE A 173 13.36 -14.72 5.84
N PRO A 174 14.58 -14.56 6.40
CA PRO A 174 15.13 -15.49 7.37
C PRO A 174 14.26 -15.62 8.62
N GLY A 175 14.29 -16.79 9.26
CA GLY A 175 13.47 -17.12 10.43
C GLY A 175 12.17 -17.87 10.10
N PHE A 176 11.80 -17.98 8.82
CA PHE A 176 10.71 -18.82 8.36
C PHE A 176 11.27 -20.02 7.58
N THR A 177 10.97 -21.24 8.05
CA THR A 177 11.42 -22.48 7.41
C THR A 177 10.58 -22.86 6.19
N GLN A 178 9.38 -22.32 6.08
CA GLN A 178 8.46 -22.46 4.95
C GLN A 178 8.09 -21.07 4.42
N PRO A 179 7.73 -20.94 3.12
CA PRO A 179 7.23 -19.67 2.60
C PRO A 179 6.03 -19.17 3.41
N VAL A 180 6.02 -17.89 3.74
CA VAL A 180 4.95 -17.22 4.50
C VAL A 180 4.18 -16.27 3.59
N ALA A 181 2.87 -16.14 3.77
CA ALA A 181 2.12 -15.15 3.00
C ALA A 181 2.58 -13.73 3.35
N GLY A 182 2.67 -12.84 2.36
CA GLY A 182 3.19 -11.49 2.58
C GLY A 182 2.36 -10.69 3.59
N TYR A 183 1.03 -10.76 3.50
CA TYR A 183 0.13 -10.14 4.48
C TYR A 183 0.34 -10.69 5.90
N GLU A 184 0.66 -11.97 6.05
CA GLU A 184 0.86 -12.61 7.34
C GLU A 184 2.17 -12.16 7.98
N LEU A 185 3.26 -12.11 7.20
CA LEU A 185 4.53 -11.55 7.66
C LEU A 185 4.35 -10.12 8.16
N MET A 186 3.66 -9.29 7.37
CA MET A 186 3.45 -7.89 7.73
C MET A 186 2.53 -7.72 8.93
N HIS A 187 1.50 -8.55 9.07
CA HIS A 187 0.66 -8.56 10.26
C HIS A 187 1.49 -8.89 11.52
N ARG A 188 2.35 -9.92 11.47
CA ARG A 188 3.24 -10.26 12.60
C ARG A 188 4.15 -9.10 12.98
N MET A 189 4.76 -8.42 12.01
CA MET A 189 5.61 -7.24 12.26
C MET A 189 4.81 -6.07 12.86
N ASN A 190 3.59 -5.85 12.38
CA ASN A 190 2.70 -4.82 12.90
C ASN A 190 2.31 -5.05 14.36
N GLU A 191 1.95 -6.29 14.70
CA GLU A 191 1.63 -6.66 16.09
C GLU A 191 2.85 -6.54 17.00
N GLN A 192 4.05 -6.88 16.52
CA GLN A 192 5.28 -6.62 17.28
C GLN A 192 5.47 -5.13 17.58
N ALA A 193 5.24 -4.24 16.61
CA ALA A 193 5.35 -2.80 16.82
C ALA A 193 4.34 -2.29 17.86
N LYS A 194 3.08 -2.75 17.78
CA LYS A 194 2.04 -2.43 18.76
C LYS A 194 2.39 -2.92 20.16
N ILE A 195 2.81 -4.18 20.29
CA ILE A 195 3.22 -4.79 21.58
C ILE A 195 4.41 -4.05 22.19
N ALA A 196 5.35 -3.57 21.36
CA ALA A 196 6.46 -2.74 21.81
C ALA A 196 6.04 -1.36 22.34
N GLY A 197 4.84 -0.90 21.98
CA GLY A 197 4.27 0.38 22.42
C GLY A 197 4.16 1.45 21.33
N ALA A 198 4.38 1.10 20.06
CA ALA A 198 4.21 2.05 18.96
C ALA A 198 2.73 2.36 18.74
N GLN A 199 2.40 3.64 18.58
CA GLN A 199 1.06 4.10 18.23
C GLN A 199 0.92 4.14 16.70
N THR A 200 -0.28 3.85 16.20
CA THR A 200 -0.51 3.73 14.75
C THR A 200 -1.60 4.69 14.26
N ARG A 201 -1.41 5.25 13.07
CA ARG A 201 -2.41 6.00 12.29
C ARG A 201 -2.42 5.44 10.87
N TYR A 202 -3.42 4.64 10.51
CA TYR A 202 -3.49 3.96 9.22
C TYR A 202 -4.66 4.45 8.37
N ALA A 203 -4.49 4.38 7.06
CA ALA A 203 -5.42 4.88 6.05
C ALA A 203 -5.78 6.35 6.28
N VAL A 204 -4.81 7.19 6.59
CA VAL A 204 -5.02 8.63 6.82
C VAL A 204 -4.51 9.46 5.64
N ASP A 205 -5.05 10.66 5.45
CA ASP A 205 -4.50 11.59 4.48
C ASP A 205 -3.44 12.47 5.11
N LEU A 206 -2.25 12.55 4.50
CA LEU A 206 -1.25 13.55 4.86
C LEU A 206 -1.66 14.88 4.23
N THR A 207 -2.36 15.72 4.99
CA THR A 207 -2.89 17.00 4.50
C THR A 207 -1.85 18.11 4.46
N ARG A 208 -0.85 18.04 5.35
CA ARG A 208 0.31 18.93 5.33
C ARG A 208 1.53 18.22 5.89
N VAL A 209 2.69 18.41 5.27
CA VAL A 209 3.97 17.93 5.79
C VAL A 209 4.98 19.07 5.74
N ASP A 210 5.68 19.29 6.84
CA ASP A 210 6.83 20.18 6.93
C ASP A 210 7.97 19.43 7.64
N LEU A 211 8.94 18.98 6.85
CA LEU A 211 10.10 18.23 7.35
C LEU A 211 11.09 19.12 8.12
N LYS A 212 11.12 20.44 7.87
CA LYS A 212 12.04 21.36 8.56
C LYS A 212 11.56 21.60 9.99
N THR A 213 10.25 21.81 10.16
CA THR A 213 9.63 21.95 11.48
C THR A 213 9.19 20.61 12.08
N LYS A 214 9.44 19.50 11.38
CA LYS A 214 9.08 18.12 11.78
C LYS A 214 7.62 17.99 12.20
N THR A 215 6.74 18.60 11.41
CA THR A 215 5.31 18.68 11.68
C THR A 215 4.52 18.07 10.53
N VAL A 216 3.56 17.19 10.86
CA VAL A 216 2.70 16.50 9.89
C VAL A 216 1.25 16.61 10.34
N THR A 217 0.39 17.17 9.49
CA THR A 217 -1.05 17.23 9.73
C THR A 217 -1.76 16.12 8.96
N ILE A 218 -2.49 15.28 9.69
CA ILE A 218 -3.28 14.19 9.13
C ILE A 218 -4.77 14.50 9.16
N ASP A 219 -5.48 14.05 8.13
CA ASP A 219 -6.92 14.15 7.97
C ASP A 219 -7.50 15.58 8.15
N GLY A 220 -6.64 16.60 8.07
CA GLY A 220 -6.98 18.01 8.24
C GLY A 220 -7.26 18.46 9.67
N PHE A 221 -7.04 17.61 10.68
CA PHE A 221 -7.37 17.97 12.08
C PHE A 221 -6.32 17.59 13.13
N GLU A 222 -5.54 16.52 12.96
CA GLU A 222 -4.49 16.15 13.93
C GLU A 222 -3.13 16.60 13.39
N THR A 223 -2.50 17.55 14.06
CA THR A 223 -1.13 18.00 13.80
C THR A 223 -0.18 17.28 14.75
N ILE A 224 0.80 16.56 14.19
CA ILE A 224 1.77 15.77 14.92
C ILE A 224 3.14 16.43 14.77
N THR A 225 3.74 16.86 15.88
CA THR A 225 5.10 17.39 15.94
C THR A 225 6.05 16.36 16.55
N ALA A 226 7.16 16.11 15.88
CA ALA A 226 8.15 15.09 16.28
C ALA A 226 9.52 15.70 16.58
N LYS A 227 10.29 15.07 17.49
CA LYS A 227 11.72 15.40 17.65
C LYS A 227 12.54 14.90 16.47
N LYS A 228 12.22 13.72 15.94
CA LYS A 228 12.88 13.09 14.78
C LYS A 228 11.83 12.49 13.83
N ILE A 229 12.10 12.50 12.52
CA ILE A 229 11.24 11.86 11.50
C ILE A 229 12.01 10.76 10.76
N ILE A 230 11.36 9.62 10.52
CA ILE A 230 11.84 8.58 9.59
C ILE A 230 10.88 8.51 8.40
N ILE A 231 11.38 8.79 7.20
CA ILE A 231 10.67 8.59 5.94
C ILE A 231 10.90 7.14 5.49
N ALA A 232 9.86 6.32 5.59
CA ALA A 232 9.85 4.89 5.27
C ALA A 232 8.71 4.53 4.29
N THR A 233 8.37 5.46 3.40
CA THR A 233 7.24 5.37 2.45
C THR A 233 7.47 4.38 1.30
N GLY A 234 8.69 3.86 1.17
CA GLY A 234 9.07 2.86 0.17
C GLY A 234 9.05 3.39 -1.26
N SER A 235 8.84 2.48 -2.19
CA SER A 235 8.69 2.77 -3.62
C SER A 235 7.44 2.08 -4.16
N SER A 236 7.10 2.35 -5.42
CA SER A 236 6.02 1.68 -6.16
C SER A 236 6.50 1.37 -7.57
N PRO A 237 6.07 0.26 -8.18
CA PRO A 237 6.30 0.06 -9.60
C PRO A 237 5.63 1.16 -10.41
N ARG A 238 6.26 1.56 -11.52
CA ARG A 238 5.60 2.39 -12.52
C ARG A 238 4.56 1.52 -13.24
N GLU A 239 3.29 1.83 -13.01
CA GLU A 239 2.20 1.20 -13.74
C GLU A 239 2.30 1.57 -15.23
N LEU A 240 2.03 0.59 -16.08
CA LEU A 240 1.94 0.81 -17.54
C LEU A 240 0.63 1.49 -17.91
N GLY A 241 -0.40 1.39 -17.07
CA GLY A 241 -1.75 1.90 -17.35
C GLY A 241 -2.49 1.03 -18.37
N VAL A 242 -2.05 -0.22 -18.55
CA VAL A 242 -2.56 -1.15 -19.55
C VAL A 242 -3.74 -1.95 -19.00
N LYS A 243 -4.75 -2.18 -19.83
CA LYS A 243 -5.93 -2.98 -19.45
C LYS A 243 -5.49 -4.37 -18.96
N GLY A 244 -6.04 -4.78 -17.82
CA GLY A 244 -5.70 -6.05 -17.17
C GLY A 244 -4.52 -5.99 -16.20
N GLU A 245 -3.68 -4.95 -16.22
CA GLU A 245 -2.50 -4.85 -15.34
C GLU A 245 -2.89 -4.94 -13.86
N LYS A 246 -3.83 -4.09 -13.42
CA LYS A 246 -4.33 -4.07 -12.04
C LYS A 246 -5.08 -5.34 -11.67
N GLU A 247 -5.79 -5.93 -12.64
CA GLU A 247 -6.60 -7.13 -12.43
C GLU A 247 -5.71 -8.36 -12.18
N PHE A 248 -4.62 -8.51 -12.93
CA PHE A 248 -3.75 -9.69 -12.86
C PHE A 248 -2.50 -9.50 -11.99
N LYS A 249 -2.35 -8.35 -11.33
CA LYS A 249 -1.30 -8.11 -10.33
C LYS A 249 -1.37 -9.18 -9.23
N GLY A 250 -0.28 -9.92 -9.02
CA GLY A 250 -0.22 -11.06 -8.09
C GLY A 250 -0.93 -12.33 -8.59
N ARG A 251 -1.60 -12.28 -9.75
CA ARG A 251 -2.28 -13.40 -10.43
C ARG A 251 -1.65 -13.65 -11.80
N GLY A 252 -0.32 -13.78 -11.79
CA GLY A 252 0.51 -14.01 -12.97
C GLY A 252 1.21 -12.77 -13.52
N ILE A 253 0.85 -11.55 -13.09
CA ILE A 253 1.69 -10.35 -13.27
C ILE A 253 2.52 -10.11 -12.01
N SER A 254 3.84 -10.03 -12.18
CA SER A 254 4.83 -9.74 -11.13
C SER A 254 5.68 -8.51 -11.48
N TYR A 255 6.22 -7.87 -10.44
CA TYR A 255 7.18 -6.77 -10.52
C TYR A 255 8.52 -7.12 -9.84
N CYS A 256 8.69 -8.37 -9.38
CA CYS A 256 9.88 -8.82 -8.67
C CYS A 256 10.29 -10.24 -9.11
N ALA A 257 11.32 -10.33 -9.95
CA ALA A 257 11.85 -11.62 -10.40
C ALA A 257 12.48 -12.42 -9.26
N THR A 258 13.32 -11.79 -8.43
CA THR A 258 13.94 -12.46 -7.27
C THR A 258 12.93 -13.05 -6.29
N CYS A 259 11.74 -12.47 -6.20
CA CYS A 259 10.63 -12.96 -5.37
C CYS A 259 9.91 -14.14 -6.03
N ASP A 260 9.55 -14.00 -7.33
CA ASP A 260 8.50 -14.82 -7.94
C ASP A 260 8.98 -15.79 -9.03
N ALA A 261 10.20 -15.64 -9.57
CA ALA A 261 10.68 -16.41 -10.73
C ALA A 261 10.61 -17.94 -10.50
N LYS A 262 10.84 -18.40 -9.27
CA LYS A 262 10.75 -19.82 -8.88
C LYS A 262 9.37 -20.45 -9.10
N TYR A 263 8.28 -19.67 -9.16
CA TYR A 263 6.92 -20.18 -9.44
C TYR A 263 6.64 -20.35 -10.95
N PHE A 264 7.60 -19.96 -11.80
CA PHE A 264 7.55 -20.07 -13.26
C PHE A 264 8.51 -21.14 -13.79
N GLN A 265 8.81 -22.16 -12.98
CA GLN A 265 9.59 -23.33 -13.38
C GLN A 265 8.96 -23.99 -14.62
N ASP A 266 9.75 -24.10 -15.70
CA ASP A 266 9.37 -24.68 -16.99
C ASP A 266 8.18 -24.00 -17.71
N LYS A 267 7.92 -22.73 -17.38
CA LYS A 267 6.85 -21.91 -17.96
C LYS A 267 7.36 -20.88 -18.98
N ASP A 268 6.48 -20.39 -19.84
CA ASP A 268 6.77 -19.32 -20.77
C ASP A 268 6.37 -17.97 -20.19
N VAL A 269 7.29 -17.01 -20.17
CA VAL A 269 7.05 -15.70 -19.54
C VAL A 269 7.31 -14.55 -20.49
N VAL A 270 6.54 -13.48 -20.33
CA VAL A 270 6.76 -12.21 -21.01
C VAL A 270 7.38 -11.23 -20.03
N VAL A 271 8.42 -10.52 -20.45
CA VAL A 271 9.05 -9.46 -19.67
C VAL A 271 8.81 -8.14 -20.38
N ILE A 272 8.29 -7.14 -19.67
CA ILE A 272 8.06 -5.80 -20.21
C ILE A 272 9.18 -4.87 -19.74
N GLY A 273 9.96 -4.33 -20.68
CA GLY A 273 11.03 -3.38 -20.43
C GLY A 273 12.35 -3.75 -21.12
N GLY A 274 13.29 -2.79 -21.19
CA GLY A 274 14.59 -3.00 -21.85
C GLY A 274 15.78 -2.32 -21.14
N GLY A 275 15.56 -1.81 -19.93
CA GLY A 275 16.62 -1.29 -19.06
C GLY A 275 17.38 -2.38 -18.31
N ASN A 276 18.33 -1.98 -17.45
CA ASN A 276 19.13 -2.93 -16.65
C ASN A 276 18.26 -3.93 -15.89
N SER A 277 17.25 -3.46 -15.15
CA SER A 277 16.35 -4.34 -14.39
C SER A 277 15.68 -5.37 -15.29
N ALA A 278 15.11 -4.96 -16.43
CA ALA A 278 14.43 -5.92 -17.31
C ALA A 278 15.38 -7.01 -17.82
N VAL A 279 16.59 -6.64 -18.24
CA VAL A 279 17.55 -7.57 -18.85
C VAL A 279 18.23 -8.46 -17.81
N GLU A 280 18.70 -7.89 -16.70
CA GLU A 280 19.38 -8.63 -15.63
C GLU A 280 18.42 -9.56 -14.89
N GLU A 281 17.19 -9.10 -14.63
CA GLU A 281 16.17 -9.95 -14.02
C GLU A 281 15.71 -11.05 -14.99
N SER A 282 15.67 -10.80 -16.31
CA SER A 282 15.40 -11.86 -17.29
C SER A 282 16.46 -12.96 -17.28
N LEU A 283 17.75 -12.60 -17.12
CA LEU A 283 18.83 -13.58 -16.95
C LEU A 283 18.70 -14.38 -15.64
N PHE A 284 18.11 -13.79 -14.60
CA PHE A 284 17.77 -14.52 -13.39
C PHE A 284 16.57 -15.44 -13.60
N ILE A 285 15.51 -14.95 -14.25
CA ILE A 285 14.31 -15.72 -14.57
C ILE A 285 14.63 -16.91 -15.48
N SER A 286 15.61 -16.80 -16.39
CA SER A 286 15.95 -17.88 -17.35
C SER A 286 16.50 -19.15 -16.66
N LYS A 287 16.90 -19.05 -15.40
CA LYS A 287 17.23 -20.20 -14.53
C LYS A 287 16.02 -21.07 -14.21
N PHE A 288 14.81 -20.51 -14.26
CA PHE A 288 13.55 -21.19 -13.91
C PHE A 288 12.65 -21.37 -15.13
N ALA A 289 12.46 -20.31 -15.92
CA ALA A 289 11.55 -20.31 -17.06
C ALA A 289 12.05 -21.19 -18.22
N ARG A 290 11.10 -21.72 -18.99
CA ARG A 290 11.34 -22.43 -20.26
C ARG A 290 11.72 -21.46 -21.37
N LYS A 291 10.95 -20.38 -21.51
CA LYS A 291 11.15 -19.34 -22.53
C LYS A 291 10.81 -17.96 -21.97
N ILE A 292 11.54 -16.95 -22.41
CA ILE A 292 11.32 -15.55 -22.08
C ILE A 292 11.16 -14.75 -23.37
N THR A 293 10.11 -13.94 -23.44
CA THR A 293 9.94 -12.92 -24.50
C THR A 293 10.01 -11.54 -23.88
N ILE A 294 11.09 -10.81 -24.16
CA ILE A 294 11.27 -9.43 -23.72
C ILE A 294 10.60 -8.49 -24.74
N VAL A 295 9.56 -7.79 -24.31
CA VAL A 295 8.84 -6.78 -25.07
C VAL A 295 9.38 -5.40 -24.69
N HIS A 296 9.86 -4.66 -25.68
CA HIS A 296 10.48 -3.36 -25.46
C HIS A 296 10.07 -2.35 -26.54
N GLN A 297 9.68 -1.15 -26.08
CA GLN A 297 9.20 -0.07 -26.94
C GLN A 297 10.27 0.53 -27.87
N PHE A 298 11.56 0.42 -27.52
CA PHE A 298 12.64 0.93 -28.39
C PHE A 298 13.18 -0.16 -29.30
N ASP A 299 13.93 0.25 -30.32
CA ASP A 299 14.62 -0.64 -31.27
C ASP A 299 15.92 -1.24 -30.72
N LYS A 300 16.33 -0.82 -29.52
CA LYS A 300 17.54 -1.28 -28.82
C LYS A 300 17.33 -1.27 -27.31
N LEU A 301 18.04 -2.14 -26.60
CA LEU A 301 18.06 -2.18 -25.14
C LEU A 301 18.81 -0.97 -24.56
N GLN A 302 18.36 -0.52 -23.39
CA GLN A 302 19.00 0.52 -22.58
C GLN A 302 19.88 -0.05 -21.46
N ALA A 303 19.89 -1.38 -21.28
CA ALA A 303 20.73 -2.08 -20.32
C ALA A 303 22.23 -1.92 -20.63
N ASN A 304 23.09 -2.24 -19.67
CA ASN A 304 24.53 -2.26 -19.85
C ASN A 304 24.95 -3.34 -20.87
N LYS A 305 26.03 -3.10 -21.61
CA LYS A 305 26.48 -3.97 -22.71
C LYS A 305 26.76 -5.41 -22.26
N THR A 306 27.21 -5.61 -21.04
CA THR A 306 27.49 -6.93 -20.48
C THR A 306 26.21 -7.74 -20.30
N ALA A 307 25.18 -7.14 -19.71
CA ALA A 307 23.87 -7.76 -19.56
C ALA A 307 23.22 -8.05 -20.92
N GLN A 308 23.30 -7.09 -21.86
CA GLN A 308 22.81 -7.29 -23.23
C GLN A 308 23.48 -8.49 -23.90
N SER A 309 24.81 -8.58 -23.85
CA SER A 309 25.57 -9.66 -24.49
C SER A 309 25.17 -11.03 -23.93
N LYS A 310 24.98 -11.14 -22.61
CA LYS A 310 24.48 -12.36 -21.97
C LYS A 310 23.06 -12.70 -22.40
N ALA A 311 22.17 -11.70 -22.45
CA ALA A 311 20.76 -11.92 -22.80
C ALA A 311 20.58 -12.30 -24.28
N PHE A 312 21.39 -11.73 -25.18
CA PHE A 312 21.38 -12.12 -26.60
C PHE A 312 21.96 -13.53 -26.84
N ALA A 313 22.85 -14.00 -25.97
CA ALA A 313 23.45 -15.32 -26.07
C ALA A 313 22.59 -16.44 -25.44
N ASP A 314 21.60 -16.08 -24.61
CA ASP A 314 20.73 -17.05 -23.95
C ASP A 314 19.62 -17.53 -24.91
N PRO A 315 19.60 -18.82 -25.31
CA PRO A 315 18.63 -19.32 -26.28
C PRO A 315 17.18 -19.34 -25.75
N LYS A 316 16.98 -19.19 -24.42
CA LYS A 316 15.64 -19.07 -23.83
C LYS A 316 15.08 -17.66 -23.99
N ILE A 317 15.90 -16.65 -24.26
CA ILE A 317 15.50 -15.25 -24.31
C ILE A 317 15.30 -14.81 -25.76
N SER A 318 14.12 -14.29 -26.04
CA SER A 318 13.75 -13.70 -27.33
C SER A 318 13.27 -12.27 -27.14
N PHE A 319 13.37 -11.45 -28.18
CA PHE A 319 13.10 -10.01 -28.12
C PHE A 319 12.03 -9.60 -29.12
N MET A 320 11.12 -8.73 -28.67
CA MET A 320 10.15 -8.00 -29.50
C MET A 320 10.39 -6.50 -29.30
N PHE A 321 11.24 -5.93 -30.15
CA PHE A 321 11.59 -4.51 -30.17
C PHE A 321 10.56 -3.66 -30.89
N SER A 322 10.48 -2.38 -30.56
CA SER A 322 9.45 -1.47 -31.10
C SER A 322 8.02 -1.95 -30.81
N HIS A 323 7.81 -2.67 -29.70
CA HIS A 323 6.51 -3.18 -29.29
C HIS A 323 6.11 -2.71 -27.89
N GLU A 324 4.82 -2.47 -27.69
CA GLU A 324 4.22 -2.16 -26.37
C GLU A 324 3.03 -3.07 -26.07
N PRO A 325 2.82 -3.44 -24.80
CA PRO A 325 1.60 -4.14 -24.40
C PRO A 325 0.39 -3.21 -24.48
N ARG A 326 -0.72 -3.72 -25.02
CA ARG A 326 -2.02 -3.03 -25.10
C ARG A 326 -3.09 -3.65 -24.23
N GLU A 327 -2.98 -4.95 -23.95
CA GLU A 327 -3.90 -5.64 -23.04
C GLU A 327 -3.26 -6.89 -22.45
N PHE A 328 -3.44 -7.09 -21.15
CA PHE A 328 -3.20 -8.37 -20.48
C PHE A 328 -4.52 -9.13 -20.41
N MET A 329 -4.56 -10.34 -20.93
CA MET A 329 -5.79 -11.11 -21.10
C MET A 329 -5.80 -12.36 -20.21
N ARG A 330 -6.98 -12.68 -19.70
CA ARG A 330 -7.24 -13.82 -18.81
C ARG A 330 -7.21 -15.16 -19.54
N VAL A 331 -6.64 -16.17 -18.89
CA VAL A 331 -6.89 -17.59 -19.17
C VAL A 331 -7.08 -18.28 -17.81
N GLY A 332 -8.28 -18.78 -17.50
CA GLY A 332 -8.61 -19.25 -16.15
C GLY A 332 -8.66 -18.08 -15.15
N ASP A 333 -7.96 -18.19 -14.02
CA ASP A 333 -7.91 -17.15 -12.98
C ASP A 333 -6.66 -16.24 -13.07
N THR A 334 -5.75 -16.50 -14.02
CA THR A 334 -4.47 -15.79 -14.17
C THR A 334 -4.36 -15.12 -15.54
N VAL A 335 -3.33 -14.27 -15.70
CA VAL A 335 -2.92 -13.82 -17.04
C VAL A 335 -2.49 -15.04 -17.86
N GLY A 336 -2.87 -15.07 -19.14
CA GLY A 336 -2.48 -16.14 -20.07
C GLY A 336 -2.07 -15.67 -21.46
N LYS A 337 -2.37 -14.41 -21.80
CA LYS A 337 -1.98 -13.80 -23.08
C LYS A 337 -1.66 -12.31 -22.91
N VAL A 338 -0.78 -11.80 -23.76
CA VAL A 338 -0.47 -10.37 -23.87
C VAL A 338 -0.71 -9.93 -25.31
N LEU A 339 -1.59 -8.95 -25.51
CA LEU A 339 -1.72 -8.23 -26.78
C LEU A 339 -0.61 -7.19 -26.84
N VAL A 340 0.22 -7.24 -27.87
CA VAL A 340 1.28 -6.26 -28.14
C VAL A 340 1.02 -5.57 -29.47
N GLU A 341 1.43 -4.31 -29.58
CA GLU A 341 1.36 -3.52 -30.81
C GLU A 341 2.77 -3.14 -31.26
N ASP A 342 3.06 -3.36 -32.54
CA ASP A 342 4.23 -2.79 -33.20
C ASP A 342 4.02 -1.28 -33.41
N LEU A 343 4.86 -0.46 -32.77
CA LEU A 343 4.73 1.00 -32.76
C LEU A 343 5.01 1.67 -34.11
N LYS A 344 5.62 0.96 -35.06
CA LYS A 344 5.93 1.49 -36.40
C LYS A 344 4.81 1.20 -37.38
N THR A 345 4.16 0.04 -37.25
CA THR A 345 3.16 -0.45 -38.22
C THR A 345 1.73 -0.45 -37.68
N HIS A 346 1.55 -0.25 -36.38
CA HIS A 346 0.28 -0.37 -35.66
C HIS A 346 -0.38 -1.76 -35.77
N LYS A 347 0.36 -2.77 -36.23
CA LYS A 347 -0.12 -4.16 -36.25
C LYS A 347 -0.03 -4.75 -34.85
N THR A 348 -1.06 -5.50 -34.48
CA THR A 348 -1.10 -6.18 -33.20
C THR A 348 -0.78 -7.66 -33.32
N ALA A 349 -0.22 -8.23 -32.25
CA ALA A 349 0.07 -9.65 -32.11
C ALA A 349 -0.27 -10.11 -30.69
N VAL A 350 -0.62 -11.39 -30.55
CA VAL A 350 -0.94 -11.99 -29.24
C VAL A 350 0.14 -12.98 -28.87
N ILE A 351 0.74 -12.80 -27.70
CA ILE A 351 1.73 -13.71 -27.12
C ILE A 351 1.04 -14.54 -26.05
N ALA A 352 1.07 -15.87 -26.18
CA ALA A 352 0.66 -16.76 -25.09
C ALA A 352 1.79 -16.86 -24.05
N CYS A 353 1.45 -16.78 -22.77
CA CYS A 353 2.40 -16.86 -21.68
C CYS A 353 1.72 -17.33 -20.40
N ASP A 354 2.48 -17.91 -19.48
CA ASP A 354 2.00 -18.28 -18.15
C ASP A 354 2.21 -17.17 -17.12
N GLY A 355 3.02 -16.17 -17.44
CA GLY A 355 3.34 -15.05 -16.55
C GLY A 355 3.91 -13.84 -17.26
N VAL A 356 3.75 -12.68 -16.63
CA VAL A 356 4.28 -11.40 -17.08
C VAL A 356 5.10 -10.77 -15.95
N PHE A 357 6.33 -10.36 -16.25
CA PHE A 357 7.14 -9.54 -15.37
C PHE A 357 7.26 -8.12 -15.92
N ILE A 358 6.83 -7.13 -15.16
CA ILE A 358 6.86 -5.73 -15.57
C ILE A 358 8.04 -5.03 -14.91
N PHE A 359 9.04 -4.64 -15.72
CA PHE A 359 10.23 -3.91 -15.28
C PHE A 359 10.33 -2.56 -16.00
N ALA A 360 9.26 -1.76 -15.89
CA ALA A 360 9.17 -0.39 -16.40
C ALA A 360 9.80 0.66 -15.46
N GLY A 361 10.46 0.20 -14.39
CA GLY A 361 11.06 1.04 -13.36
C GLY A 361 10.20 1.18 -12.13
N MET A 362 10.84 1.66 -11.06
CA MET A 362 10.22 1.95 -9.77
C MET A 362 10.24 3.46 -9.56
N LYS A 363 9.30 3.99 -8.76
CA LYS A 363 9.29 5.35 -8.27
C LYS A 363 9.30 5.36 -6.73
N PRO A 364 10.15 6.16 -6.07
CA PRO A 364 10.04 6.35 -4.63
C PRO A 364 8.74 7.10 -4.30
N ASN A 365 8.10 6.74 -3.20
CA ASN A 365 6.81 7.33 -2.79
C ASN A 365 7.08 8.60 -1.98
N LEU A 366 7.34 9.71 -2.67
CA LEU A 366 7.71 11.01 -2.08
C LEU A 366 6.64 12.08 -2.29
N GLU A 367 5.41 11.68 -2.62
CA GLU A 367 4.31 12.62 -2.79
C GLU A 367 4.17 13.51 -1.56
N ASP A 368 4.32 14.83 -1.76
CA ASP A 368 4.29 15.89 -0.73
C ASP A 368 5.44 15.85 0.31
N LEU A 369 6.51 15.08 0.05
CA LEU A 369 7.63 14.88 0.98
C LEU A 369 8.99 15.34 0.43
N SER A 370 9.12 15.60 -0.87
CA SER A 370 10.43 15.84 -1.49
C SER A 370 11.03 17.23 -1.24
N GLU A 371 10.28 18.17 -0.66
CA GLU A 371 10.74 19.55 -0.52
C GLU A 371 11.98 19.65 0.38
N GLY A 372 13.08 20.15 -0.18
CA GLY A 372 14.34 20.35 0.53
C GLY A 372 15.19 19.08 0.71
N LEU A 373 14.72 17.91 0.26
CA LEU A 373 15.51 16.67 0.30
C LEU A 373 16.47 16.58 -0.89
N GLU A 374 17.69 16.13 -0.63
CA GLU A 374 18.61 15.75 -1.70
C GLU A 374 18.25 14.38 -2.26
N LEU A 375 17.99 14.34 -3.57
CA LEU A 375 17.65 13.11 -4.29
C LEU A 375 18.80 12.68 -5.20
N ASP A 376 18.90 11.38 -5.47
CA ASP A 376 19.74 10.85 -6.53
C ASP A 376 19.12 11.07 -7.92
N ASN A 377 19.85 10.67 -8.97
CA ASN A 377 19.40 10.84 -10.36
C ASN A 377 18.14 10.01 -10.71
N TRP A 378 17.69 9.14 -9.80
CA TRP A 378 16.50 8.30 -9.96
C TRP A 378 15.35 8.73 -9.03
N GLY A 379 15.55 9.82 -8.27
CA GLY A 379 14.56 10.41 -7.38
C GLY A 379 14.55 9.84 -5.96
N TYR A 380 15.47 8.95 -5.58
CA TYR A 380 15.52 8.36 -4.23
C TYR A 380 16.26 9.27 -3.27
N ILE A 381 15.88 9.26 -1.99
CA ILE A 381 16.49 10.12 -0.96
C ILE A 381 17.93 9.68 -0.72
N LYS A 382 18.89 10.60 -0.82
CA LYS A 382 20.27 10.34 -0.41
C LYS A 382 20.38 10.32 1.11
N THR A 383 21.09 9.32 1.64
CA THR A 383 21.33 9.17 3.08
C THR A 383 22.78 8.84 3.37
N GLY A 384 23.24 9.13 4.58
CA GLY A 384 24.45 8.55 5.15
C GLY A 384 24.25 7.07 5.52
N GLU A 385 25.31 6.41 6.00
CA GLU A 385 25.23 5.03 6.53
C GLU A 385 24.35 4.95 7.79
N ASP A 386 24.15 6.07 8.48
CA ASP A 386 23.30 6.24 9.66
C ASP A 386 21.82 6.51 9.32
N MET A 387 21.47 6.46 8.03
CA MET A 387 20.16 6.77 7.44
C MET A 387 19.76 8.25 7.53
N LEU A 388 20.66 9.14 7.96
CA LEU A 388 20.38 10.57 8.06
C LEU A 388 20.34 11.19 6.66
N THR A 389 19.36 12.08 6.43
CA THR A 389 19.24 12.86 5.19
C THR A 389 20.04 14.17 5.28
N ASN A 390 19.96 15.02 4.26
CA ASN A 390 20.50 16.37 4.32
C ASN A 390 19.70 17.31 5.26
N LEU A 391 18.49 16.93 5.67
CA LEU A 391 17.69 17.69 6.62
C LEU A 391 17.99 17.23 8.06
N PRO A 392 18.29 18.15 9.00
CA PRO A 392 18.56 17.79 10.38
C PRO A 392 17.40 17.02 11.01
N ASP A 393 17.72 15.92 11.71
CA ASP A 393 16.76 15.07 12.43
C ASP A 393 15.75 14.32 11.54
N VAL A 394 15.96 14.33 10.23
CA VAL A 394 15.14 13.60 9.26
C VAL A 394 15.97 12.47 8.66
N TYR A 395 15.44 11.27 8.76
CA TYR A 395 16.04 10.02 8.30
C TYR A 395 15.21 9.44 7.16
N ALA A 396 15.81 8.62 6.30
CA ALA A 396 15.08 7.85 5.30
C ALA A 396 15.53 6.39 5.33
N ALA A 397 14.57 5.45 5.30
CA ALA A 397 14.84 4.03 5.47
C ALA A 397 14.00 3.18 4.51
N GLY A 398 14.56 2.06 4.05
CA GLY A 398 13.89 1.17 3.12
C GLY A 398 13.98 1.69 1.69
N ASP A 399 13.05 1.25 0.84
CA ASP A 399 13.16 1.42 -0.60
C ASP A 399 12.98 2.86 -1.11
N VAL A 400 12.67 3.80 -0.22
CA VAL A 400 12.63 5.23 -0.53
C VAL A 400 14.04 5.85 -0.55
N ALA A 401 14.99 5.24 0.17
CA ALA A 401 16.39 5.67 0.21
C ALA A 401 17.18 5.18 -1.02
N SER A 402 18.22 5.92 -1.37
CA SER A 402 19.13 5.58 -2.45
C SER A 402 20.00 4.39 -2.04
N LYS A 403 19.80 3.25 -2.71
CA LYS A 403 20.53 2.01 -2.43
C LYS A 403 20.56 1.08 -3.62
N THR A 404 21.49 0.13 -3.57
CA THR A 404 21.71 -0.86 -4.62
C THR A 404 20.74 -2.04 -4.54
N CYS A 405 20.31 -2.42 -3.34
CA CYS A 405 19.48 -3.61 -3.10
C CYS A 405 18.17 -3.27 -2.39
N ARG A 406 17.04 -3.61 -3.04
CA ARG A 406 15.67 -3.41 -2.53
C ARG A 406 15.06 -4.77 -2.22
N GLN A 407 15.12 -5.16 -0.94
CA GLN A 407 14.60 -6.42 -0.42
C GLN A 407 14.00 -6.16 0.97
N ILE A 408 13.16 -7.08 1.44
CA ILE A 408 12.56 -6.98 2.78
C ILE A 408 13.66 -6.90 3.85
N THR A 409 14.70 -7.73 3.72
CA THR A 409 15.82 -7.78 4.67
C THR A 409 16.66 -6.51 4.68
N THR A 410 16.90 -5.88 3.53
CA THR A 410 17.60 -4.59 3.48
C THR A 410 16.74 -3.47 4.05
N ALA A 411 15.43 -3.46 3.78
CA ALA A 411 14.51 -2.50 4.40
C ALA A 411 14.45 -2.65 5.93
N VAL A 412 14.45 -3.87 6.46
CA VAL A 412 14.54 -4.14 7.91
C VAL A 412 15.86 -3.63 8.48
N SER A 413 16.98 -3.85 7.78
CA SER A 413 18.29 -3.33 8.17
C SER A 413 18.28 -1.79 8.26
N ASP A 414 17.79 -1.11 7.22
CA ASP A 414 17.72 0.35 7.18
C ASP A 414 16.85 0.89 8.34
N GLY A 415 15.70 0.27 8.59
CA GLY A 415 14.81 0.64 9.71
C GLY A 415 15.47 0.48 11.08
N THR A 416 16.26 -0.59 11.25
CA THR A 416 17.03 -0.84 12.48
C THR A 416 18.09 0.23 12.69
N ILE A 417 18.87 0.54 11.64
CA ILE A 417 19.93 1.55 11.69
C ILE A 417 19.33 2.91 12.06
N ALA A 418 18.28 3.35 11.37
CA ALA A 418 17.63 4.63 11.65
C ALA A 418 17.14 4.72 13.11
N ALA A 419 16.46 3.68 13.61
CA ALA A 419 15.92 3.65 14.96
C ALA A 419 17.01 3.67 16.04
N VAL A 420 18.08 2.89 15.87
CA VAL A 420 19.20 2.86 16.83
C VAL A 420 19.96 4.18 16.84
N THR A 421 20.19 4.79 15.66
CA THR A 421 20.81 6.12 15.55
C THR A 421 19.97 7.18 16.27
N ILE A 422 18.66 7.18 16.04
CA ILE A 422 17.74 8.11 16.71
C ILE A 422 17.74 7.92 18.23
N SER A 423 17.71 6.67 18.69
CA SER A 423 17.66 6.37 20.13
C SER A 423 18.88 6.92 20.85
N LYS A 424 20.08 6.68 20.31
CA LYS A 424 21.34 7.24 20.85
C LYS A 424 21.39 8.76 20.85
N ALA A 425 20.69 9.41 19.91
CA ALA A 425 20.67 10.88 19.80
C ALA A 425 19.61 11.54 20.69
N LEU A 426 18.71 10.76 21.31
CA LEU A 426 17.66 11.22 22.21
C LEU A 426 17.88 10.79 23.67
N GLU A 427 18.84 9.89 23.91
CA GLU A 427 19.51 9.71 25.21
C GLU A 427 20.29 10.98 25.59
#